data_AF-A0A8X6XYN1-F1
#
_entry.id   AF-A0A8X6XYN1-F1
#
_cell.length_a   1.000
_cell.length_b   1.000
_cell.length_c   1.000
_cell.angle_alpha   90.00
_cell.angle_beta   90.00
_cell.angle_gamma   90.00
#
_symmetry.space_group_name_H-M   'P 1'
#
loop_
_entity.id
_entity.type
_entity.pdbx_description
1 polymer ?
#
loop_
_entity_poly.entity_id
_entity_poly.type
_entity_poly.pdbx_seq_one_letter_code
_entity_poly.pdbx_strand_id
1 'polypeptide(L)'
;MFSTAAMFVGIISAIERNGKKKLKDMNIGEIVAAHKRLFCVLKQDLFTHDFKLEKVKKKIDAYHLDFLTKKTAKETFVAIVTSCSDFDESALTHVDCLTSSSVWNMIMFSILSNAKGDLDNDVYGDFAKLLATSSDVESANIPQAMQEVADQIAKDIDCGEFKSMSPKQAEEWLQASTSLAGYKFRQFLKRHGHRCLGEFDVRSLTWDMDPKMLVKLLQNLVGVNKENKKKEEESVSEIISGLQVPLGFISKCLLKFVLLQCRRGVRGREAGKSIMVKSLHHWRKGYRQLGKLMVSEGYLPDEDLVFFLTINEID
;
A
#
# COMPACT_ATOMS: atom_id res chain seq x y z
N MET A 1 -8.27 -16.64 -11.38
CA MET A 1 -8.84 -16.29 -12.70
C MET A 1 -8.74 -14.79 -13.06
N PHE A 2 -8.34 -13.89 -12.14
CA PHE A 2 -8.08 -12.46 -12.44
C PHE A 2 -6.66 -12.16 -13.00
N SER A 3 -5.75 -13.15 -13.03
CA SER A 3 -4.34 -12.95 -13.39
C SER A 3 -4.07 -12.89 -14.90
N THR A 4 -4.95 -13.45 -15.73
CA THR A 4 -4.86 -13.35 -17.20
C THR A 4 -5.42 -12.04 -17.71
N ALA A 5 -6.40 -11.45 -17.01
CA ALA A 5 -7.04 -10.19 -17.40
C ALA A 5 -6.09 -8.99 -17.27
N ALA A 6 -5.26 -8.92 -16.22
CA ALA A 6 -4.29 -7.83 -16.07
C ALA A 6 -3.17 -7.87 -17.13
N MET A 7 -2.71 -9.07 -17.49
CA MET A 7 -1.75 -9.27 -18.57
C MET A 7 -2.37 -8.91 -19.93
N PHE A 8 -3.65 -9.24 -20.14
CA PHE A 8 -4.42 -8.83 -21.32
C PHE A 8 -4.68 -7.32 -21.37
N VAL A 9 -4.97 -6.66 -20.24
CA VAL A 9 -5.18 -5.20 -20.19
C VAL A 9 -3.89 -4.45 -20.45
N GLY A 10 -2.73 -4.94 -19.99
CA GLY A 10 -1.41 -4.39 -20.35
C GLY A 10 -1.09 -4.55 -21.84
N ILE A 11 -1.42 -5.71 -22.42
CA ILE A 11 -1.29 -5.98 -23.86
C ILE A 11 -2.27 -5.09 -24.66
N ILE A 12 -3.52 -4.98 -24.24
CA ILE A 12 -4.56 -4.14 -24.87
C ILE A 12 -4.19 -2.67 -24.77
N SER A 13 -3.73 -2.17 -23.61
CA SER A 13 -3.26 -0.78 -23.47
C SER A 13 -2.01 -0.47 -24.29
N ALA A 14 -1.14 -1.46 -24.52
CA ALA A 14 0.02 -1.33 -25.41
C ALA A 14 -0.37 -1.37 -26.91
N ILE A 15 -1.44 -2.08 -27.24
CA ILE A 15 -2.04 -2.13 -28.59
C ILE A 15 -2.86 -0.88 -28.88
N GLU A 16 -3.66 -0.41 -27.92
CA GLU A 16 -4.50 0.78 -28.03
C GLU A 16 -3.67 2.07 -28.15
N ARG A 17 -2.53 2.14 -27.46
CA ARG A 17 -1.57 3.26 -27.63
C ARG A 17 -0.90 3.32 -29.00
N ASN A 18 -0.98 2.28 -29.83
CA ASN A 18 -0.36 2.22 -31.17
C ASN A 18 -1.35 2.27 -32.34
N GLY A 19 -2.62 2.60 -32.11
CA GLY A 19 -3.58 2.91 -33.17
C GLY A 19 -4.21 1.68 -33.83
N LYS A 20 -5.52 1.53 -33.60
CA LYS A 20 -6.57 0.96 -34.49
C LYS A 20 -6.29 -0.29 -35.36
N LYS A 21 -5.31 -1.15 -35.06
CA LYS A 21 -5.21 -2.49 -35.70
C LYS A 21 -5.44 -3.61 -34.68
N LYS A 22 -6.33 -4.55 -35.01
CA LYS A 22 -6.51 -5.78 -34.22
C LYS A 22 -5.26 -6.65 -34.40
N LEU A 23 -4.88 -7.39 -33.37
CA LEU A 23 -3.72 -8.32 -33.34
C LEU A 23 -3.64 -9.28 -34.56
N LYS A 24 -4.78 -9.60 -35.17
CA LYS A 24 -4.90 -10.47 -36.35
C LYS A 24 -4.41 -9.80 -37.65
N ASP A 25 -4.32 -8.48 -37.69
CA ASP A 25 -3.97 -7.69 -38.89
C ASP A 25 -2.51 -7.22 -38.87
N MET A 26 -1.72 -7.68 -37.90
CA MET A 26 -0.31 -7.33 -37.72
C MET A 26 0.59 -8.32 -38.46
N ASN A 27 1.58 -7.82 -39.20
CA ASN A 27 2.60 -8.68 -39.80
C ASN A 27 3.61 -9.16 -38.75
N ILE A 28 4.40 -10.19 -39.09
CA ILE A 28 5.38 -10.81 -38.17
C ILE A 28 6.36 -9.77 -37.60
N GLY A 29 6.78 -8.78 -38.39
CA GLY A 29 7.67 -7.70 -37.94
C GLY A 29 7.02 -6.78 -36.90
N GLU A 30 5.75 -6.42 -37.10
CA GLU A 30 4.95 -5.63 -36.16
C GLU A 30 4.70 -6.38 -34.86
N ILE A 31 4.41 -7.69 -34.94
CA ILE A 31 4.25 -8.57 -33.76
C ILE A 31 5.55 -8.64 -32.97
N VAL A 32 6.69 -8.87 -33.62
CA VAL A 32 8.01 -8.90 -32.97
C VAL A 32 8.35 -7.55 -32.34
N ALA A 33 8.03 -6.44 -33.00
CA ALA A 33 8.25 -5.09 -32.45
C ALA A 33 7.34 -4.79 -31.25
N ALA A 34 6.09 -5.25 -31.26
CA ALA A 34 5.17 -5.15 -30.12
C ALA A 34 5.65 -6.00 -28.94
N HIS A 35 6.11 -7.24 -29.18
CA HIS A 35 6.70 -8.09 -28.15
C HIS A 35 7.99 -7.49 -27.57
N LYS A 36 8.88 -6.94 -28.40
CA LYS A 36 10.09 -6.24 -27.93
C LYS A 36 9.75 -5.02 -27.07
N ARG A 37 8.74 -4.23 -27.47
CA ARG A 37 8.27 -3.09 -26.68
C ARG A 37 7.65 -3.51 -25.36
N LEU A 38 6.76 -4.51 -25.37
CA LEU A 38 6.18 -5.08 -24.17
C LEU A 38 7.26 -5.63 -23.23
N PHE A 39 8.24 -6.35 -23.77
CA PHE A 39 9.37 -6.87 -23.02
C PHE A 39 10.25 -5.75 -22.43
N CYS A 40 10.51 -4.67 -23.17
CA CYS A 40 11.22 -3.50 -22.65
C CYS A 40 10.46 -2.80 -21.52
N VAL A 41 9.15 -2.58 -21.69
CA VAL A 41 8.29 -1.95 -20.67
C VAL A 41 8.25 -2.84 -19.41
N LEU A 42 7.96 -4.13 -19.58
CA LEU A 42 7.98 -5.09 -18.47
C LEU A 42 9.34 -5.13 -17.79
N LYS A 43 10.44 -5.10 -18.54
CA LYS A 43 11.79 -5.07 -17.96
C LYS A 43 12.03 -3.78 -17.16
N GLN A 44 11.60 -2.63 -17.67
CA GLN A 44 11.73 -1.38 -16.94
C GLN A 44 10.93 -1.42 -15.64
N ASP A 45 9.67 -1.83 -15.69
CA ASP A 45 8.79 -1.87 -14.51
C ASP A 45 9.26 -2.92 -13.49
N LEU A 46 9.70 -4.09 -13.94
CA LEU A 46 10.25 -5.15 -13.09
C LEU A 46 11.42 -4.69 -12.24
N PHE A 47 12.31 -3.88 -12.83
CA PHE A 47 13.58 -3.53 -12.19
C PHE A 47 13.61 -2.15 -11.56
N THR A 48 12.74 -1.22 -11.97
CA THR A 48 12.81 0.21 -11.57
C THR A 48 11.55 0.74 -10.87
N HIS A 49 10.55 -0.10 -10.58
CA HIS A 49 9.33 0.31 -9.87
C HIS A 49 9.60 1.02 -8.53
N ASP A 50 10.64 0.63 -7.81
CA ASP A 50 11.09 1.22 -6.54
C ASP A 50 11.54 2.68 -6.67
N PHE A 51 12.28 3.02 -7.72
CA PHE A 51 12.66 4.41 -7.98
C PHE A 51 11.45 5.30 -8.30
N LYS A 52 10.53 4.79 -9.12
CA LYS A 52 9.28 5.50 -9.45
C LYS A 52 8.43 5.68 -8.19
N LEU A 53 8.32 4.64 -7.37
CA LEU A 53 7.61 4.65 -6.10
C LEU A 53 8.12 5.72 -5.15
N GLU A 54 9.42 5.85 -4.94
CA GLU A 54 10.01 6.87 -4.07
C GLU A 54 9.78 8.30 -4.60
N LYS A 55 9.83 8.50 -5.92
CA LYS A 55 9.52 9.80 -6.52
C LYS A 55 8.06 10.19 -6.27
N VAL A 56 7.13 9.27 -6.52
CA VAL A 56 5.69 9.51 -6.31
C VAL A 56 5.39 9.71 -4.84
N LYS A 57 6.00 8.93 -3.94
CA LYS A 57 5.89 9.12 -2.49
C LYS A 57 6.20 10.55 -2.08
N LYS A 58 7.35 11.09 -2.51
CA LYS A 58 7.75 12.47 -2.23
C LYS A 58 6.75 13.49 -2.77
N LYS A 59 6.22 13.26 -3.98
CA LYS A 59 5.20 14.12 -4.59
C LYS A 59 3.90 14.13 -3.78
N ILE A 60 3.40 12.95 -3.37
CA ILE A 60 2.16 12.81 -2.58
C ILE A 60 2.34 13.38 -1.16
N ASP A 61 3.51 13.18 -0.55
CA ASP A 61 3.83 13.69 0.78
C ASP A 61 3.93 15.22 0.81
N ALA A 62 4.41 15.83 -0.27
CA ALA A 62 4.56 17.28 -0.42
C ALA A 62 3.38 17.95 -1.15
N TYR A 63 2.32 17.21 -1.47
CA TYR A 63 1.19 17.72 -2.25
C TYR A 63 0.47 18.84 -1.49
N HIS A 64 0.30 19.99 -2.16
CA HIS A 64 -0.41 21.13 -1.59
C HIS A 64 -1.92 20.96 -1.79
N LEU A 65 -2.64 20.77 -0.69
CA LEU A 65 -4.09 20.56 -0.69
C LEU A 65 -4.83 21.90 -0.84
N ASP A 66 -4.73 22.52 -2.02
CA ASP A 66 -5.32 23.85 -2.31
C ASP A 66 -6.82 23.90 -2.02
N PHE A 67 -7.55 22.80 -2.27
CA PHE A 67 -8.97 22.68 -1.94
C PHE A 67 -9.28 22.85 -0.45
N LEU A 68 -8.32 22.62 0.46
CA LEU A 68 -8.52 22.88 1.90
C LEU A 68 -8.39 24.37 2.28
N THR A 69 -7.90 25.20 1.37
CA THR A 69 -7.72 26.64 1.61
C THR A 69 -8.89 27.48 1.12
N LYS A 70 -9.81 26.87 0.37
CA LYS A 70 -10.98 27.54 -0.21
C LYS A 70 -12.00 27.88 0.87
N LYS A 71 -12.75 28.96 0.63
CA LYS A 71 -13.68 29.52 1.62
C LYS A 71 -15.13 29.20 1.32
N THR A 72 -15.44 28.81 0.09
CA THR A 72 -16.80 28.47 -0.32
C THR A 72 -16.91 27.03 -0.80
N ALA A 73 -18.09 26.44 -0.70
CA ALA A 73 -18.39 25.10 -1.20
C ALA A 73 -18.08 25.00 -2.70
N LYS A 74 -18.49 26.01 -3.48
CA LYS A 74 -18.24 26.08 -4.92
C LYS A 74 -16.74 26.10 -5.27
N GLU A 75 -15.96 26.97 -4.63
CA GLU A 75 -14.51 27.03 -4.87
C GLU A 75 -13.82 25.72 -4.48
N THR A 76 -14.25 25.10 -3.38
CA THR A 76 -13.72 23.82 -2.89
C THR A 76 -14.00 22.70 -3.88
N PHE A 77 -15.24 22.60 -4.36
CA PHE A 77 -15.64 21.60 -5.34
C PHE A 77 -14.87 21.75 -6.66
N VAL A 78 -14.79 22.97 -7.19
CA VAL A 78 -14.00 23.28 -8.39
C VAL A 78 -12.53 22.89 -8.22
N ALA A 79 -11.93 23.20 -7.06
CA ALA A 79 -10.55 22.81 -6.77
C ALA A 79 -10.37 21.28 -6.71
N ILE A 80 -11.31 20.54 -6.09
CA ILE A 80 -11.31 19.08 -6.04
C ILE A 80 -11.34 18.48 -7.45
N VAL A 81 -12.32 18.88 -8.28
CA VAL A 81 -12.47 18.30 -9.63
C VAL A 81 -11.33 18.70 -10.56
N THR A 82 -10.76 19.90 -10.41
CA THR A 82 -9.60 20.34 -11.20
C THR A 82 -8.35 19.50 -10.88
N SER A 83 -8.20 19.07 -9.62
CA SER A 83 -7.10 18.23 -9.17
C SER A 83 -7.30 16.73 -9.41
N CYS A 84 -8.38 16.30 -10.07
CA CYS A 84 -8.78 14.87 -10.12
C CYS A 84 -7.68 13.92 -10.61
N SER A 85 -6.85 14.37 -11.55
CA SER A 85 -5.76 13.59 -12.15
C SER A 85 -4.42 13.70 -11.42
N ASP A 86 -4.29 14.57 -10.41
CA ASP A 86 -3.02 14.82 -9.72
C ASP A 86 -2.47 13.56 -9.02
N PHE A 87 -3.36 12.61 -8.72
CA PHE A 87 -3.05 11.37 -8.03
C PHE A 87 -3.02 10.13 -8.94
N ASP A 88 -3.27 10.25 -10.25
CA ASP A 88 -3.24 9.13 -11.19
C ASP A 88 -1.90 8.39 -11.17
N GLU A 89 -0.81 9.16 -11.02
CA GLU A 89 0.55 8.62 -10.96
C GLU A 89 0.72 7.65 -9.77
N SER A 90 0.01 7.84 -8.66
CA SER A 90 0.03 6.93 -7.52
C SER A 90 -0.67 5.60 -7.82
N ALA A 91 -1.79 5.63 -8.52
CA ALA A 91 -2.50 4.43 -8.94
C ALA A 91 -1.70 3.65 -9.99
N LEU A 92 -1.16 4.34 -11.01
CA LEU A 92 -0.31 3.73 -12.04
C LEU A 92 0.94 3.08 -11.43
N THR A 93 1.60 3.77 -10.50
CA THR A 93 2.79 3.22 -9.83
C THR A 93 2.46 2.01 -8.97
N HIS A 94 1.28 1.98 -8.33
CA HIS A 94 0.82 0.78 -7.63
C HIS A 94 0.59 -0.40 -8.59
N VAL A 95 0.03 -0.16 -9.77
CA VAL A 95 -0.13 -1.17 -10.83
C VAL A 95 1.23 -1.71 -11.29
N ASP A 96 2.24 -0.86 -11.47
CA ASP A 96 3.59 -1.29 -11.83
C ASP A 96 4.21 -2.19 -10.74
N CYS A 97 4.04 -1.81 -9.46
CA CYS A 97 4.51 -2.60 -8.33
C CYS A 97 3.79 -3.97 -8.23
N LEU A 98 2.48 -3.99 -8.47
CA LEU A 98 1.68 -5.22 -8.50
C LEU A 98 2.13 -6.14 -9.62
N THR A 99 2.38 -5.58 -10.81
CA THR A 99 2.86 -6.31 -11.99
C THR A 99 4.22 -6.92 -11.71
N SER A 100 5.16 -6.12 -11.20
CA SER A 100 6.50 -6.58 -10.82
C SER A 100 6.45 -7.72 -9.79
N SER A 101 5.69 -7.56 -8.71
CA SER A 101 5.50 -8.59 -7.69
C SER A 101 4.94 -9.89 -8.28
N SER A 102 3.93 -9.79 -9.14
CA SER A 102 3.24 -10.95 -9.72
C SER A 102 4.15 -11.72 -10.69
N VAL A 103 4.88 -11.02 -11.55
CA VAL A 103 5.78 -11.65 -12.52
C VAL A 103 6.93 -12.36 -11.82
N TRP A 104 7.56 -11.75 -10.82
CA TRP A 104 8.62 -12.41 -10.04
C TRP A 104 8.11 -13.64 -9.31
N ASN A 105 6.92 -13.55 -8.70
CA ASN A 105 6.27 -14.68 -8.05
C ASN A 105 5.97 -15.81 -9.04
N MET A 106 5.50 -15.50 -10.26
CA MET A 106 5.29 -16.50 -11.30
C MET A 106 6.59 -17.17 -11.74
N ILE A 107 7.68 -16.42 -11.89
CA ILE A 107 8.99 -16.99 -12.21
C ILE A 107 9.45 -17.94 -11.10
N MET A 108 9.30 -17.55 -9.82
CA MET A 108 9.63 -18.40 -8.69
C MET A 108 8.82 -19.70 -8.68
N PHE A 109 7.51 -19.58 -8.89
CA PHE A 109 6.60 -20.72 -8.96
C PHE A 109 6.96 -21.67 -10.11
N SER A 110 7.27 -21.13 -11.29
CA SER A 110 7.72 -21.92 -12.45
C SER A 110 9.05 -22.65 -12.19
N ILE A 111 10.00 -22.05 -11.46
CA ILE A 111 11.25 -22.72 -11.09
C ILE A 111 10.97 -23.94 -10.21
N LEU A 112 10.11 -23.78 -9.20
CA LEU A 112 9.76 -24.86 -8.28
C LEU A 112 8.98 -25.97 -8.99
N SER A 113 7.95 -25.61 -9.76
CA SER A 113 7.14 -26.56 -10.51
C SER A 113 7.96 -27.34 -11.54
N ASN A 114 8.83 -26.67 -12.31
CA ASN A 114 9.69 -27.35 -13.29
C ASN A 114 10.71 -28.28 -12.62
N ALA A 115 11.23 -27.92 -11.44
CA ALA A 115 12.17 -28.77 -10.71
C ALA A 115 11.49 -30.03 -10.14
N LYS A 116 10.23 -29.90 -9.69
CA LYS A 116 9.43 -31.02 -9.19
C LYS A 116 8.88 -31.90 -10.33
N GLY A 117 8.54 -31.30 -11.47
CA GLY A 117 7.88 -31.95 -12.60
C GLY A 117 6.36 -32.07 -12.46
N ASP A 118 5.78 -31.52 -11.38
CA ASP A 118 4.33 -31.51 -11.11
C ASP A 118 3.95 -30.28 -10.25
N LEU A 119 2.65 -30.05 -10.06
CA LEU A 119 2.08 -29.04 -9.17
C LEU A 119 1.38 -29.70 -7.98
N ASP A 120 2.12 -29.88 -6.89
CA ASP A 120 1.63 -30.52 -5.67
C ASP A 120 1.80 -29.63 -4.42
N ASN A 121 1.42 -30.18 -3.26
CA ASN A 121 1.50 -29.49 -1.98
C ASN A 121 2.93 -29.08 -1.59
N ASP A 122 3.95 -29.79 -2.04
CA ASP A 122 5.35 -29.44 -1.75
C ASP A 122 5.71 -28.13 -2.47
N VAL A 123 5.34 -28.00 -3.75
CA VAL A 123 5.56 -26.76 -4.53
C VAL A 123 4.85 -25.57 -3.89
N TYR A 124 3.58 -25.72 -3.48
CA TYR A 124 2.85 -24.65 -2.81
C TYR A 124 3.44 -24.32 -1.43
N GLY A 125 3.82 -25.34 -0.65
CA GLY A 125 4.43 -25.18 0.66
C GLY A 125 5.77 -24.44 0.61
N ASP A 126 6.64 -24.84 -0.31
CA ASP A 126 7.94 -24.19 -0.53
C ASP A 126 7.79 -22.76 -1.05
N PHE A 127 6.87 -22.51 -1.97
CA PHE A 127 6.55 -21.16 -2.45
C PHE A 127 6.09 -20.25 -1.31
N ALA A 128 5.20 -20.75 -0.43
CA ALA A 128 4.74 -20.01 0.74
C ALA A 128 5.88 -19.73 1.73
N LYS A 129 6.72 -20.74 2.03
CA LYS A 129 7.89 -20.62 2.91
C LYS A 129 8.86 -19.53 2.44
N LEU A 130 9.10 -19.46 1.13
CA LEU A 130 9.97 -18.46 0.51
C LEU A 130 9.42 -17.03 0.64
N LEU A 131 8.11 -16.83 0.51
CA LEU A 131 7.47 -15.52 0.65
C LEU A 131 7.30 -15.07 2.11
N ALA A 132 7.07 -16.01 3.04
CA ALA A 132 6.81 -15.73 4.45
C ALA A 132 8.00 -15.07 5.18
N THR A 133 9.20 -15.17 4.62
CA THR A 133 10.47 -14.72 5.19
C THR A 133 10.90 -13.33 4.68
N SER A 134 9.96 -12.52 4.17
CA SER A 134 10.24 -11.14 3.77
C SER A 134 10.18 -10.20 4.98
N SER A 135 11.33 -9.66 5.38
CA SER A 135 11.41 -8.53 6.30
C SER A 135 11.10 -7.21 5.58
N ASP A 136 10.64 -6.22 6.36
CA ASP A 136 10.39 -4.84 5.92
C ASP A 136 9.26 -4.66 4.90
N VAL A 137 8.10 -5.23 5.19
CA VAL A 137 6.88 -5.07 4.39
C VAL A 137 5.96 -4.05 5.07
N GLU A 138 5.56 -3.00 4.35
CA GLU A 138 4.83 -1.84 4.90
C GLU A 138 3.63 -2.24 5.79
N SER A 139 2.78 -3.18 5.33
CA SER A 139 1.62 -3.66 6.10
C SER A 139 1.99 -4.58 7.27
N ALA A 140 3.04 -5.39 7.14
CA ALA A 140 3.54 -6.26 8.21
C ALA A 140 4.25 -5.48 9.32
N ASN A 141 4.77 -4.29 9.01
CA ASN A 141 5.43 -3.41 9.96
C ASN A 141 4.44 -2.64 10.85
N ILE A 142 3.16 -2.51 10.48
CA ILE A 142 2.18 -1.73 11.26
C ILE A 142 1.98 -2.28 12.67
N PRO A 143 1.72 -3.60 12.88
CA PRO A 143 1.60 -4.15 14.23
C PRO A 143 2.86 -3.96 15.08
N GLN A 144 4.04 -4.08 14.47
CA GLN A 144 5.31 -3.82 15.16
C GLN A 144 5.42 -2.34 15.56
N ALA A 145 5.13 -1.42 14.65
CA ALA A 145 5.15 0.01 14.93
C ALA A 145 4.14 0.40 16.04
N MET A 146 2.97 -0.23 16.09
CA MET A 146 2.02 -0.06 17.19
C MET A 146 2.58 -0.60 18.52
N GLN A 147 3.22 -1.77 18.51
CA GLN A 147 3.86 -2.33 19.69
C GLN A 147 4.98 -1.43 20.20
N GLU A 148 5.79 -0.85 19.32
CA GLU A 148 6.87 0.08 19.69
C GLU A 148 6.36 1.37 20.35
N VAL A 149 5.15 1.82 19.98
CA VAL A 149 4.45 2.92 20.67
C VAL A 149 3.96 2.45 22.04
N ALA A 150 3.30 1.29 22.12
CA ALA A 150 2.78 0.73 23.37
C ALA A 150 3.89 0.45 24.40
N ASP A 151 5.01 -0.13 23.97
CA ASP A 151 6.19 -0.38 24.80
C ASP A 151 6.80 0.92 25.33
N GLN A 152 6.69 2.01 24.57
CA GLN A 152 7.15 3.32 25.03
C GLN A 152 6.18 3.95 26.02
N ILE A 153 4.87 3.82 25.79
CA ILE A 153 3.85 4.27 26.76
C ILE A 153 4.11 3.61 28.11
N ALA A 154 4.35 2.29 28.14
CA ALA A 154 4.65 1.54 29.37
C ALA A 154 5.91 2.01 30.12
N LYS A 155 6.82 2.75 29.46
CA LYS A 155 8.03 3.32 30.06
C LYS A 155 7.82 4.76 30.54
N ASP A 156 6.92 5.49 29.90
CA ASP A 156 6.73 6.93 30.10
C ASP A 156 5.59 7.24 31.09
N ILE A 157 4.64 6.31 31.29
CA ILE A 157 3.51 6.43 32.21
C ILE A 157 3.14 5.06 32.78
N ASP A 158 2.52 5.04 33.98
CA ASP A 158 1.99 3.79 34.54
C ASP A 158 0.97 3.14 33.59
N CYS A 159 1.09 1.82 33.41
CA CYS A 159 0.23 1.07 32.49
C CYS A 159 -1.23 1.08 32.93
N GLY A 160 -1.49 1.04 34.24
CA GLY A 160 -2.83 1.11 34.82
C GLY A 160 -3.45 2.49 34.63
N GLU A 161 -2.65 3.54 34.86
CA GLU A 161 -3.05 4.92 34.61
C GLU A 161 -3.47 5.12 33.14
N PHE A 162 -2.62 4.76 32.17
CA PHE A 162 -2.95 4.91 30.75
C PHE A 162 -4.18 4.08 30.31
N LYS A 163 -4.32 2.86 30.84
CA LYS A 163 -5.50 1.99 30.58
C LYS A 163 -6.79 2.58 31.16
N SER A 164 -6.70 3.31 32.27
CA SER A 164 -7.86 3.92 32.93
C SER A 164 -8.35 5.20 32.26
N MET A 165 -7.51 5.86 31.46
CA MET A 165 -7.91 7.02 30.67
C MET A 165 -9.03 6.66 29.70
N SER A 166 -10.01 7.55 29.54
CA SER A 166 -10.92 7.44 28.39
C SER A 166 -10.11 7.57 27.09
N PRO A 167 -10.59 7.00 25.95
CA PRO A 167 -9.86 7.12 24.68
C PRO A 167 -9.53 8.56 24.29
N LYS A 168 -10.42 9.51 24.62
CA LYS A 168 -10.21 10.94 24.37
C LYS A 168 -9.09 11.53 25.24
N GLN A 169 -9.07 11.21 26.53
CA GLN A 169 -8.00 11.67 27.43
C GLN A 169 -6.63 11.10 27.05
N ALA A 170 -6.58 9.81 26.70
CA ALA A 170 -5.35 9.16 26.25
C ALA A 170 -4.86 9.75 24.91
N GLU A 171 -5.77 10.04 23.98
CA GLU A 171 -5.44 10.77 22.75
C GLU A 171 -4.86 12.16 23.05
N GLU A 172 -5.56 12.97 23.86
CA GLU A 172 -5.13 14.32 24.23
C GLU A 172 -3.74 14.30 24.88
N TRP A 173 -3.50 13.34 25.78
CA TRP A 173 -2.19 13.13 26.39
C TRP A 173 -1.13 12.76 25.33
N LEU A 174 -1.38 11.78 24.46
CA LEU A 174 -0.43 11.38 23.42
C LEU A 174 -0.12 12.52 22.43
N GLN A 175 -1.11 13.36 22.11
CA GLN A 175 -0.92 14.51 21.21
C GLN A 175 -0.14 15.64 21.88
N ALA A 176 -0.43 15.97 23.14
CA ALA A 176 0.18 17.09 23.85
C ALA A 176 1.51 16.76 24.56
N SER A 177 1.73 15.49 24.91
CA SER A 177 2.87 15.07 25.72
C SER A 177 4.21 15.28 25.00
N THR A 178 5.18 15.80 25.75
CA THR A 178 6.59 15.92 25.35
C THR A 178 7.38 14.63 25.57
N SER A 179 6.74 13.59 26.11
CA SER A 179 7.32 12.26 26.29
C SER A 179 7.70 11.61 24.95
N LEU A 180 8.55 10.57 25.02
CA LEU A 180 8.94 9.81 23.85
C LEU A 180 7.75 9.03 23.27
N ALA A 181 6.82 8.60 24.12
CA ALA A 181 5.56 7.97 23.73
C ALA A 181 4.70 8.91 22.88
N GLY A 182 4.51 10.15 23.34
CA GLY A 182 3.78 11.18 22.58
C GLY A 182 4.45 11.48 21.24
N TYR A 183 5.79 11.63 21.24
CA TYR A 183 6.54 11.80 19.99
C TYR A 183 6.34 10.62 19.02
N LYS A 184 6.51 9.37 19.49
CA LYS A 184 6.36 8.17 18.66
C LYS A 184 4.93 8.01 18.13
N PHE A 185 3.91 8.32 18.93
CA PHE A 185 2.52 8.32 18.47
C PHE A 185 2.28 9.32 17.34
N ARG A 186 2.78 10.55 17.48
CA ARG A 186 2.69 11.56 16.41
C ARG A 186 3.45 11.15 15.15
N GLN A 187 4.61 10.48 15.28
CA GLN A 187 5.32 9.91 14.13
C GLN A 187 4.54 8.76 13.48
N PHE A 188 3.90 7.91 14.28
CA PHE A 188 3.01 6.85 13.79
C PHE A 188 1.86 7.43 12.96
N LEU A 189 1.16 8.45 13.49
CA LEU A 189 0.10 9.13 12.74
C LEU A 189 0.62 9.84 11.48
N LYS A 190 1.81 10.45 11.53
CA LYS A 190 2.41 11.07 10.34
C LYS A 190 2.68 10.03 9.24
N ARG A 191 3.12 8.83 9.61
CA ARG A 191 3.47 7.77 8.67
C ARG A 191 2.27 6.94 8.20
N HIS A 192 1.36 6.60 9.10
CA HIS A 192 0.29 5.62 8.88
C HIS A 192 -1.11 6.17 9.14
N GLY A 193 -1.24 7.44 9.52
CA GLY A 193 -2.50 8.06 9.91
C GLY A 193 -3.56 8.07 8.81
N HIS A 194 -3.17 7.98 7.55
CA HIS A 194 -4.07 7.87 6.40
C HIS A 194 -4.78 6.51 6.27
N ARG A 195 -4.49 5.55 7.15
CA ARG A 195 -5.07 4.19 7.12
C ARG A 195 -6.30 4.06 8.03
N CYS A 196 -7.15 3.08 7.69
CA CYS A 196 -8.37 2.73 8.42
C CYS A 196 -8.89 1.35 8.00
N LEU A 197 -9.96 0.88 8.65
CA LEU A 197 -10.81 -0.16 8.05
C LEU A 197 -11.56 0.45 6.86
N GLY A 198 -11.60 -0.24 5.72
CA GLY A 198 -12.22 0.32 4.50
C GLY A 198 -11.36 1.38 3.82
N GLU A 199 -10.05 1.14 3.69
CA GLU A 199 -9.04 2.07 3.15
C GLU A 199 -9.32 2.63 1.73
N PHE A 200 -10.27 2.07 0.98
CA PHE A 200 -10.66 2.55 -0.36
C PHE A 200 -11.98 3.31 -0.39
N ASP A 201 -12.73 3.31 0.72
CA ASP A 201 -13.93 4.14 0.86
C ASP A 201 -13.52 5.55 1.28
N VAL A 202 -13.89 6.55 0.48
CA VAL A 202 -13.56 7.96 0.73
C VAL A 202 -14.32 8.51 1.95
N ARG A 203 -15.44 7.90 2.33
CA ARG A 203 -16.21 8.26 3.52
C ARG A 203 -15.63 7.72 4.83
N SER A 204 -14.73 6.73 4.78
CA SER A 204 -14.11 6.15 5.99
C SER A 204 -13.35 7.18 6.82
N LEU A 205 -13.32 6.99 8.13
CA LEU A 205 -12.49 7.77 9.07
C LEU A 205 -11.13 7.11 9.25
N THR A 206 -10.07 7.85 8.98
CA THR A 206 -8.67 7.44 9.11
C THR A 206 -8.12 7.67 10.51
N TRP A 207 -7.01 7.02 10.86
CA TRP A 207 -6.39 7.17 12.19
C TRP A 207 -5.95 8.60 12.51
N ASP A 208 -5.58 9.43 11.52
CA ASP A 208 -5.29 10.86 11.77
C ASP A 208 -6.56 11.73 11.90
N MET A 209 -7.71 11.26 11.43
CA MET A 209 -9.00 11.95 11.55
C MET A 209 -9.73 11.58 12.83
N ASP A 210 -9.73 10.29 13.20
CA ASP A 210 -10.28 9.75 14.44
C ASP A 210 -9.38 8.62 14.95
N PRO A 211 -8.42 8.91 15.85
CA PRO A 211 -7.49 7.90 16.39
C PRO A 211 -8.13 7.06 17.50
N LYS A 212 -9.42 7.20 17.83
CA LYS A 212 -10.05 6.50 18.97
C LYS A 212 -9.85 4.99 18.95
N MET A 213 -9.98 4.36 17.78
CA MET A 213 -9.74 2.92 17.63
C MET A 213 -8.25 2.57 17.78
N LEU A 214 -7.35 3.42 17.28
CA LEU A 214 -5.90 3.25 17.46
C LEU A 214 -5.52 3.36 18.95
N VAL A 215 -6.04 4.33 19.67
CA VAL A 215 -5.79 4.52 21.11
C VAL A 215 -6.26 3.32 21.91
N LYS A 216 -7.46 2.80 21.64
CA LYS A 216 -7.96 1.57 22.28
C LYS A 216 -7.04 0.37 22.03
N LEU A 217 -6.51 0.24 20.81
CA LEU A 217 -5.54 -0.80 20.50
C LEU A 217 -4.25 -0.63 21.32
N LEU A 218 -3.72 0.59 21.44
CA LEU A 218 -2.56 0.88 22.27
C LEU A 218 -2.81 0.59 23.76
N GLN A 219 -3.98 0.92 24.29
CA GLN A 219 -4.39 0.58 25.66
C GLN A 219 -4.44 -0.93 25.89
N ASN A 220 -4.83 -1.71 24.88
CA ASN A 220 -4.80 -3.17 24.97
C ASN A 220 -3.37 -3.74 24.88
N LEU A 221 -2.48 -3.09 24.14
CA LEU A 221 -1.09 -3.53 23.95
C LEU A 221 -0.17 -3.12 25.11
N VAL A 222 -0.44 -2.02 25.81
CA VAL A 222 0.45 -1.52 26.86
C VAL A 222 0.56 -2.52 28.03
N GLY A 223 1.81 -2.76 28.46
CA GLY A 223 2.13 -3.75 29.49
C GLY A 223 1.99 -5.22 29.05
N VAL A 224 1.65 -5.48 27.78
CA VAL A 224 1.73 -6.83 27.21
C VAL A 224 3.16 -7.07 26.74
N ASN A 225 3.94 -7.80 27.54
CA ASN A 225 5.26 -8.27 27.13
C ASN A 225 5.09 -9.35 26.06
N LYS A 226 5.05 -8.95 24.79
CA LYS A 226 5.53 -9.86 23.75
C LYS A 226 7.03 -9.90 23.92
N GLU A 227 7.56 -11.05 24.31
CA GLU A 227 8.95 -11.36 23.98
C GLU A 227 9.07 -11.14 22.47
N ASN A 228 9.65 -10.00 22.08
CA ASN A 228 10.13 -9.78 20.73
C ASN A 228 11.31 -10.74 20.58
N LYS A 229 11.03 -12.05 20.49
CA LYS A 229 11.92 -12.99 19.85
C LYS A 229 12.04 -12.45 18.44
N LYS A 230 13.05 -11.62 18.21
CA LYS A 230 13.64 -11.44 16.90
C LYS A 230 13.92 -12.86 16.45
N LYS A 231 13.02 -13.45 15.66
CA LYS A 231 13.33 -14.68 14.94
C LYS A 231 14.62 -14.33 14.23
N GLU A 232 15.70 -15.05 14.54
CA GLU A 232 16.93 -14.94 13.77
C GLU A 232 16.52 -15.08 12.31
N GLU A 233 16.85 -14.06 11.50
CA GLU A 233 16.51 -14.10 10.08
C GLU A 233 17.31 -15.24 9.46
N GLU A 234 16.65 -16.37 9.20
CA GLU A 234 17.25 -17.47 8.46
C GLU A 234 17.85 -16.94 7.16
N SER A 235 19.08 -17.33 6.86
CA SER A 235 19.72 -16.87 5.64
C SER A 235 18.97 -17.40 4.42
N VAL A 236 18.96 -16.64 3.32
CA VAL A 236 18.32 -17.09 2.07
C VAL A 236 18.84 -18.48 1.64
N SER A 237 20.11 -18.76 1.90
CA SER A 237 20.73 -20.05 1.59
C SER A 237 20.19 -21.19 2.47
N GLU A 238 19.96 -20.95 3.77
CA GLU A 238 19.32 -21.92 4.67
C GLU A 238 17.88 -22.22 4.24
N ILE A 239 17.10 -21.18 3.95
CA ILE A 239 15.70 -21.32 3.52
C ILE A 239 15.61 -22.19 2.26
N ILE A 240 16.45 -21.90 1.25
CA ILE A 240 16.50 -22.65 -0.01
C ILE A 240 16.98 -24.10 0.19
N SER A 241 17.89 -24.32 1.16
CA SER A 241 18.39 -25.66 1.44
C SER A 241 17.37 -26.53 2.17
N GLY A 242 16.44 -25.92 2.92
CA GLY A 242 15.36 -26.60 3.63
C GLY A 242 14.05 -26.68 2.85
N LEU A 243 14.08 -26.59 1.52
CA LEU A 243 12.93 -26.79 0.64
C LEU A 243 12.67 -28.29 0.40
N GLN A 244 11.40 -28.67 0.24
CA GLN A 244 11.00 -30.04 -0.06
C GLN A 244 11.25 -30.40 -1.53
N VAL A 245 11.09 -29.44 -2.44
CA VAL A 245 11.34 -29.60 -3.86
C VAL A 245 12.85 -29.81 -4.10
N PRO A 246 13.25 -30.92 -4.76
CA PRO A 246 14.66 -31.17 -5.04
C PRO A 246 15.16 -30.21 -6.12
N LEU A 247 16.05 -29.28 -5.74
CA LEU A 247 16.62 -28.29 -6.65
C LEU A 247 18.06 -28.63 -7.01
N GLY A 248 18.35 -28.67 -8.32
CA GLY A 248 19.72 -28.69 -8.84
C GLY A 248 20.47 -27.37 -8.56
N PHE A 249 21.80 -27.38 -8.74
CA PHE A 249 22.66 -26.22 -8.44
C PHE A 249 22.24 -24.95 -9.18
N ILE A 250 21.95 -25.06 -10.48
CA ILE A 250 21.53 -23.92 -11.32
C ILE A 250 20.19 -23.35 -10.81
N SER A 251 19.21 -24.21 -10.52
CA SER A 251 17.90 -23.81 -10.00
C SER A 251 18.02 -23.11 -8.65
N LYS A 252 18.91 -23.58 -7.75
CA LYS A 252 19.18 -22.92 -6.46
C LYS A 252 19.76 -21.53 -6.65
N CYS A 253 20.74 -21.36 -7.55
CA CYS A 253 21.33 -20.06 -7.85
C CYS A 253 20.31 -19.08 -8.44
N LEU A 254 19.50 -19.53 -9.40
CA LEU A 254 18.44 -18.72 -9.99
C LEU A 254 17.36 -18.36 -8.95
N LEU A 255 16.94 -19.32 -8.13
CA LEU A 255 15.95 -19.13 -7.08
C LEU A 255 16.42 -18.10 -6.05
N LYS A 256 17.71 -18.09 -5.69
CA LYS A 256 18.27 -17.07 -4.79
C LYS A 256 18.09 -15.65 -5.35
N PHE A 257 18.39 -15.45 -6.63
CA PHE A 257 18.17 -14.16 -7.28
C PHE A 257 16.68 -13.81 -7.34
N VAL A 258 15.85 -14.73 -7.83
CA VAL A 258 14.41 -14.53 -8.00
C VAL A 258 13.72 -14.26 -6.65
N LEU A 259 14.13 -14.93 -5.58
CA LEU A 259 13.60 -14.70 -4.23
C LEU A 259 13.82 -13.26 -3.78
N LEU A 260 15.02 -12.72 -3.98
CA LEU A 260 15.33 -11.33 -3.64
C LEU A 260 14.41 -10.37 -4.42
N GLN A 261 14.13 -10.67 -5.69
CA GLN A 261 13.21 -9.87 -6.51
C GLN A 261 11.74 -10.03 -6.09
N CYS A 262 11.29 -11.24 -5.73
CA CYS A 262 9.95 -11.48 -5.18
C CYS A 262 9.73 -10.66 -3.91
N ARG A 263 10.68 -10.74 -2.96
CA ARG A 263 10.64 -9.96 -1.71
C ARG A 263 10.68 -8.46 -1.96
N ARG A 264 11.48 -7.98 -2.93
CA ARG A 264 11.49 -6.57 -3.36
C ARG A 264 10.13 -6.16 -3.94
N GLY A 265 9.56 -6.97 -4.83
CA GLY A 265 8.26 -6.71 -5.45
C GLY A 265 7.10 -6.70 -4.45
N VAL A 266 7.09 -7.61 -3.47
CA VAL A 266 6.10 -7.60 -2.38
C VAL A 266 6.18 -6.29 -1.58
N ARG A 267 7.39 -5.86 -1.20
CA ARG A 267 7.59 -4.58 -0.50
C ARG A 267 7.10 -3.40 -1.33
N GLY A 268 7.48 -3.35 -2.61
CA GLY A 268 7.02 -2.33 -3.55
C GLY A 268 5.49 -2.29 -3.68
N ARG A 269 4.84 -3.46 -3.78
CA ARG A 269 3.37 -3.56 -3.88
C ARG A 269 2.67 -3.01 -2.65
N GLU A 270 3.11 -3.40 -1.45
CA GLU A 270 2.51 -2.96 -0.19
C GLU A 270 2.74 -1.46 0.06
N ALA A 271 3.93 -0.95 -0.25
CA ALA A 271 4.24 0.47 -0.19
C ALA A 271 3.47 1.27 -1.26
N GLY A 272 3.34 0.76 -2.49
CA GLY A 272 2.52 1.33 -3.55
C GLY A 272 1.05 1.44 -3.16
N LYS A 273 0.49 0.39 -2.53
CA LYS A 273 -0.87 0.44 -1.98
C LYS A 273 -0.97 1.55 -0.92
N SER A 274 0.00 1.62 -0.01
CA SER A 274 0.00 2.63 1.06
C SER A 274 -0.02 4.07 0.51
N ILE A 275 0.76 4.35 -0.54
CA ILE A 275 0.78 5.65 -1.20
C ILE A 275 -0.54 5.92 -1.93
N MET A 276 -1.11 4.94 -2.64
CA MET A 276 -2.42 5.09 -3.27
C MET A 276 -3.52 5.41 -2.25
N VAL A 277 -3.52 4.72 -1.09
CA VAL A 277 -4.45 5.02 0.01
C VAL A 277 -4.21 6.42 0.59
N LYS A 278 -2.95 6.88 0.63
CA LYS A 278 -2.61 8.26 1.04
C LYS A 278 -3.12 9.30 0.04
N SER A 279 -3.08 9.03 -1.25
CA SER A 279 -3.73 9.87 -2.26
C SER A 279 -5.24 9.92 -2.07
N LEU A 280 -5.90 8.78 -1.83
CA LEU A 280 -7.33 8.74 -1.49
C LEU A 280 -7.63 9.55 -0.24
N HIS A 281 -6.74 9.54 0.74
CA HIS A 281 -6.88 10.34 1.96
C HIS A 281 -6.91 11.85 1.69
N HIS A 282 -6.17 12.32 0.69
CA HIS A 282 -6.27 13.72 0.25
C HIS A 282 -7.68 14.03 -0.27
N TRP A 283 -8.29 13.12 -1.03
CA TRP A 283 -9.70 13.24 -1.41
C TRP A 283 -10.65 13.24 -0.22
N ARG A 284 -10.43 12.36 0.77
CA ARG A 284 -11.23 12.35 2.00
C ARG A 284 -11.24 13.72 2.68
N LYS A 285 -10.05 14.33 2.82
CA LYS A 285 -9.93 15.67 3.42
C LYS A 285 -10.70 16.70 2.60
N GLY A 286 -10.58 16.67 1.27
CA GLY A 286 -11.28 17.58 0.37
C GLY A 286 -12.80 17.48 0.49
N TYR A 287 -13.36 16.27 0.36
CA TYR A 287 -14.82 16.08 0.45
C TYR A 287 -15.39 16.38 1.84
N ARG A 288 -14.64 16.10 2.92
CA ARG A 288 -15.07 16.52 4.27
C ARG A 288 -15.09 18.04 4.42
N GLN A 289 -14.11 18.75 3.86
CA GLN A 289 -14.11 20.21 3.84
C GLN A 289 -15.28 20.76 3.01
N LEU A 290 -15.57 20.12 1.87
CA LEU A 290 -16.72 20.47 1.05
C LEU A 290 -18.04 20.30 1.82
N GLY A 291 -18.24 19.16 2.49
CA GLY A 291 -19.44 18.90 3.31
C GLY A 291 -19.64 19.96 4.40
N LYS A 292 -18.58 20.35 5.11
CA LYS A 292 -18.59 21.44 6.10
C LYS A 292 -19.09 22.76 5.51
N LEU A 293 -18.54 23.14 4.36
CA LEU A 293 -18.89 24.39 3.70
C LEU A 293 -20.32 24.35 3.15
N MET A 294 -20.74 23.22 2.56
CA MET A 294 -22.11 23.04 2.08
C MET A 294 -23.15 23.16 3.20
N VAL A 295 -22.85 22.66 4.41
CA VAL A 295 -23.72 22.88 5.58
C VAL A 295 -23.74 24.36 5.98
N SER A 296 -22.56 24.99 6.07
CA SER A 296 -22.45 26.40 6.47
C SER A 296 -23.17 27.38 5.52
N GLU A 297 -23.26 27.01 4.24
CA GLU A 297 -23.93 27.79 3.18
C GLU A 297 -25.40 27.38 2.99
N GLY A 298 -25.89 26.38 3.74
CA GLY A 298 -27.28 25.95 3.71
C GLY A 298 -27.67 25.01 2.56
N TYR A 299 -26.69 24.44 1.84
CA TYR A 299 -26.94 23.45 0.79
C TYR A 299 -27.29 22.06 1.34
N LEU A 300 -26.68 21.68 2.48
CA LEU A 300 -26.91 20.38 3.13
C LEU A 300 -27.28 20.56 4.60
N PRO A 301 -28.13 19.68 5.16
CA PRO A 301 -28.43 19.69 6.60
C PRO A 301 -27.36 18.97 7.44
N ASP A 302 -26.51 18.14 6.83
CA ASP A 302 -25.45 17.37 7.49
C ASP A 302 -24.23 17.21 6.56
N GLU A 303 -23.02 17.28 7.13
CA GLU A 303 -21.76 17.28 6.38
C GLU A 303 -21.49 15.95 5.65
N ASP A 304 -21.96 14.83 6.22
CA ASP A 304 -21.68 13.48 5.72
C ASP A 304 -22.54 13.11 4.51
N LEU A 305 -23.63 13.87 4.25
CA LEU A 305 -24.48 13.70 3.08
C LEU A 305 -23.74 13.94 1.76
N VAL A 306 -22.63 14.69 1.78
CA VAL A 306 -21.79 14.92 0.59
C VAL A 306 -21.30 13.60 -0.04
N PHE A 307 -21.12 12.54 0.75
CA PHE A 307 -20.65 11.23 0.26
C PHE A 307 -21.76 10.38 -0.39
N PHE A 308 -23.01 10.85 -0.37
CA PHE A 308 -24.15 10.19 -1.01
C PHE A 308 -24.57 10.86 -2.31
N LEU A 309 -23.87 11.93 -2.70
CA LEU A 309 -24.09 12.65 -3.94
C LEU A 309 -23.03 12.21 -4.97
N THR A 310 -23.47 11.99 -6.19
CA THR A 310 -22.58 11.87 -7.35
C THR A 310 -21.93 13.23 -7.66
N ILE A 311 -20.81 13.24 -8.37
CA ILE A 311 -20.15 14.49 -8.78
C ILE A 311 -21.11 15.41 -9.55
N ASN A 312 -22.00 14.84 -10.38
CA ASN A 312 -22.99 15.59 -11.14
C ASN A 312 -24.15 16.15 -10.30
N GLU A 313 -24.44 15.57 -9.13
CA GLU A 313 -25.45 16.11 -8.21
C GLU A 313 -24.88 17.23 -7.33
N ILE A 314 -23.55 17.35 -7.25
CA ILE A 314 -22.85 18.42 -6.54
C ILE A 314 -22.65 19.65 -7.44
N ASP A 315 -22.41 19.45 -8.75
CA ASP A 315 -22.26 20.52 -9.76
C ASP A 315 -23.56 21.30 -10.01
#